data_AF-A0AAE3QZ40-F1
#
_entry.id   AF-A0AAE3QZ40-F1
#
_cell.length_a   1.000
_cell.length_b   1.000
_cell.length_c   1.000
_cell.angle_alpha   90.00
_cell.angle_beta   90.00
_cell.angle_gamma   90.00
#
_symmetry.space_group_name_H-M   'P 1'
#
loop_
_entity.id
_entity.type
_entity.pdbx_description
1 polymer ?
#
loop_
_entity_poly.entity_id
_entity_poly.type
_entity_poly.pdbx_seq_one_letter_code
_entity_poly.pdbx_strand_id
1 'polypeptide(L)'
;MQNILDEVARVGVEFILNEPYYAHFLSSLNKQIDNSFGTMAVGVNGDTYVLYVNPIFWTETLTSKELRLGLVKHEVLHLVFKHVTRLEKHHIPFLYNVAADLVVNQYITRSHLPQTGMFLDTFPDVDLAPFESVDYYYDKLKKVWDSKGCCNSKCELPSPKPGAGKSSGMGSSSTSGGGSNGGNGNASGNGTGNSEEPSDSSEDNTEKPTINTYNLLESIGKNWTEEMLRHKGWEALARLNPVEKSIYDMQLDNLIRISVERSGQKSIGKLPAHLQRYLELFMIRKVPQLNWRKALRIFSESSRKTYIKNTLKKPSKRYGTVPGIKVKRKQKVLLAIDTSGSIGNEELSTFFSEIYHIWRSGAEVRIVECDAAIGNIYEYRGIVPKTVTGGGGTSFEPPLLYANQEYLPDMMIYFTDGYGSVPKMHLRFPLLWIITKEGIEQSSDTFQQLPGRRVKLRE
;
A
#
# COMPACT_ATOMS: atom_id res chain seq x y z
N MET A 1 -1.66 -17.39 33.53
CA MET A 1 -0.92 -16.80 32.39
C MET A 1 -0.29 -17.83 31.47
N GLN A 2 0.40 -18.88 31.97
CA GLN A 2 0.98 -19.96 31.13
C GLN A 2 -0.01 -20.59 30.13
N ASN A 3 -1.30 -20.65 30.46
CA ASN A 3 -2.35 -21.33 29.67
C ASN A 3 -2.76 -20.60 28.36
N ILE A 4 -2.66 -19.27 28.27
CA ILE A 4 -3.18 -18.54 27.09
C ILE A 4 -2.27 -18.68 25.88
N LEU A 5 -0.95 -18.62 26.07
CA LEU A 5 0.00 -18.81 24.97
C LEU A 5 -0.08 -20.24 24.40
N ASP A 6 -0.33 -21.24 25.25
CA ASP A 6 -0.57 -22.62 24.82
C ASP A 6 -1.87 -22.72 24.00
N GLU A 7 -2.92 -22.02 24.39
CA GLU A 7 -4.17 -21.94 23.61
C GLU A 7 -3.96 -21.25 22.26
N VAL A 8 -3.15 -20.19 22.19
CA VAL A 8 -2.74 -19.57 20.92
C VAL A 8 -1.90 -20.54 20.07
N ALA A 9 -1.04 -21.34 20.70
CA ALA A 9 -0.28 -22.38 19.99
C ALA A 9 -1.21 -23.45 19.39
N ARG A 10 -2.29 -23.84 20.10
CA ARG A 10 -3.31 -24.75 19.56
C ARG A 10 -4.04 -24.16 18.36
N VAL A 11 -4.31 -22.85 18.35
CA VAL A 11 -4.81 -22.14 17.15
C VAL A 11 -3.81 -22.28 15.99
N GLY A 12 -2.52 -22.14 16.26
CA GLY A 12 -1.47 -22.39 15.26
C GLY A 12 -1.50 -23.81 14.69
N VAL A 13 -1.64 -24.82 15.53
CA VAL A 13 -1.76 -26.23 15.11
C VAL A 13 -2.99 -26.44 14.22
N GLU A 14 -4.13 -25.82 14.56
CA GLU A 14 -5.33 -25.89 13.74
C GLU A 14 -5.14 -25.28 12.34
N PHE A 15 -4.42 -24.16 12.25
CA PHE A 15 -4.07 -23.57 10.96
C PHE A 15 -3.14 -24.46 10.14
N ILE A 16 -2.21 -25.19 10.75
CA ILE A 16 -1.31 -26.09 9.99
C ILE A 16 -2.12 -27.13 9.21
N LEU A 17 -3.22 -27.62 9.78
CA LEU A 17 -4.07 -28.63 9.14
C LEU A 17 -4.98 -28.02 8.06
N ASN A 18 -5.58 -26.87 8.37
CA ASN A 18 -6.67 -26.33 7.56
C ASN A 18 -6.22 -25.19 6.63
N GLU A 19 -5.40 -24.25 7.09
CA GLU A 19 -4.97 -23.07 6.34
C GLU A 19 -3.50 -22.73 6.63
N PRO A 20 -2.55 -23.50 6.06
CA PRO A 20 -1.12 -23.43 6.41
C PRO A 20 -0.49 -22.04 6.30
N TYR A 21 -1.02 -21.19 5.41
CA TYR A 21 -0.58 -19.80 5.28
C TYR A 21 -0.67 -19.02 6.59
N TYR A 22 -1.83 -19.07 7.27
CA TYR A 22 -1.99 -18.41 8.56
C TYR A 22 -1.09 -19.01 9.63
N ALA A 23 -0.84 -20.33 9.58
CA ALA A 23 0.09 -20.98 10.51
C ALA A 23 1.53 -20.48 10.34
N HIS A 24 2.04 -20.45 9.11
CA HIS A 24 3.39 -20.00 8.83
C HIS A 24 3.57 -18.51 9.16
N PHE A 25 2.57 -17.69 8.83
CA PHE A 25 2.60 -16.27 9.18
C PHE A 25 2.59 -16.07 10.69
N LEU A 26 1.62 -16.70 11.38
CA LEU A 26 1.51 -16.64 12.83
C LEU A 26 2.80 -17.12 13.49
N SER A 27 3.43 -18.19 13.02
CA SER A 27 4.68 -18.74 13.58
C SER A 27 5.83 -17.73 13.57
N SER A 28 5.80 -16.76 12.65
CA SER A 28 6.85 -15.75 12.49
C SER A 28 6.61 -14.49 13.32
N LEU A 29 5.46 -14.40 14.01
CA LEU A 29 5.14 -13.31 14.95
C LEU A 29 5.53 -13.70 16.37
N ASN A 30 6.06 -12.73 17.11
CA ASN A 30 6.18 -12.84 18.57
C ASN A 30 4.79 -12.69 19.19
N LYS A 31 4.51 -13.39 20.31
CA LYS A 31 3.24 -13.27 21.03
C LYS A 31 3.51 -12.73 22.42
N GLN A 32 2.74 -11.74 22.83
CA GLN A 32 2.85 -11.13 24.16
C GLN A 32 1.46 -11.01 24.78
N ILE A 33 1.35 -11.36 26.06
CA ILE A 33 0.14 -11.09 26.84
C ILE A 33 0.22 -9.65 27.31
N ASP A 34 -0.76 -8.83 26.93
CA ASP A 34 -0.79 -7.41 27.28
C ASP A 34 -2.25 -6.97 27.47
N ASN A 35 -2.57 -6.50 28.68
CA ASN A 35 -3.91 -6.04 29.06
C ASN A 35 -4.12 -4.54 28.80
N SER A 36 -3.11 -3.82 28.33
CA SER A 36 -3.20 -2.39 27.98
C SER A 36 -3.90 -2.17 26.63
N PHE A 37 -4.17 -3.23 25.88
CA PHE A 37 -5.01 -3.22 24.68
C PHE A 37 -6.42 -3.68 25.05
N GLY A 38 -7.47 -3.06 24.52
CA GLY A 38 -8.85 -3.46 24.83
C GLY A 38 -9.19 -4.88 24.35
N THR A 39 -8.53 -5.35 23.28
CA THR A 39 -8.70 -6.70 22.71
C THR A 39 -7.37 -7.26 22.18
N MET A 40 -7.41 -8.22 21.25
CA MET A 40 -6.23 -8.58 20.45
C MET A 40 -5.78 -7.41 19.56
N ALA A 41 -4.48 -7.42 19.21
CA ALA A 41 -3.84 -6.35 18.47
C ALA A 41 -2.55 -6.82 17.78
N VAL A 42 -2.19 -6.17 16.68
CA VAL A 42 -0.87 -6.27 16.05
C VAL A 42 -0.14 -4.94 16.06
N GLY A 43 1.17 -4.99 16.32
CA GLY A 43 2.03 -3.82 16.32
C GLY A 43 3.49 -4.20 16.29
N VAL A 44 4.35 -3.30 16.75
CA VAL A 44 5.79 -3.51 16.85
C VAL A 44 6.28 -3.36 18.28
N ASN A 45 7.20 -4.24 18.67
CA ASN A 45 7.97 -4.13 19.91
C ASN A 45 9.45 -4.30 19.58
N GLY A 46 10.24 -3.25 19.76
CA GLY A 46 11.58 -3.17 19.20
C GLY A 46 11.53 -3.42 17.70
N ASP A 47 12.43 -4.27 17.19
CA ASP A 47 12.60 -4.53 15.76
C ASP A 47 11.68 -5.64 15.21
N THR A 48 10.65 -6.05 15.95
CA THR A 48 9.81 -7.21 15.60
C THR A 48 8.32 -6.91 15.66
N TYR A 49 7.56 -7.56 14.77
CA TYR A 49 6.10 -7.57 14.84
C TYR A 49 5.62 -8.49 15.94
N VAL A 50 4.65 -8.00 16.71
CA VAL A 50 4.07 -8.70 17.87
C VAL A 50 2.57 -8.80 17.71
N LEU A 51 2.05 -9.99 18.00
CA LEU A 51 0.65 -10.23 18.30
C LEU A 51 0.45 -10.05 19.81
N TYR A 52 -0.26 -9.00 20.20
CA TYR A 52 -0.67 -8.76 21.57
C TYR A 52 -1.99 -9.45 21.85
N VAL A 53 -2.03 -10.19 22.94
CA VAL A 53 -3.20 -10.95 23.39
C VAL A 53 -3.69 -10.35 24.70
N ASN A 54 -4.83 -9.68 24.67
CA ASN A 54 -5.50 -9.29 25.90
C ASN A 54 -6.09 -10.55 26.58
N PRO A 55 -5.70 -10.87 27.82
CA PRO A 55 -6.11 -12.11 28.47
C PRO A 55 -7.58 -12.14 28.88
N ILE A 56 -8.17 -10.98 29.19
CA ILE A 56 -9.59 -10.83 29.56
C ILE A 56 -10.44 -11.06 28.31
N PHE A 57 -10.15 -10.36 27.22
CA PHE A 57 -10.82 -10.53 25.94
C PHE A 57 -10.72 -11.96 25.40
N TRP A 58 -9.54 -12.58 25.50
CA TRP A 58 -9.33 -13.97 25.09
C TRP A 58 -10.19 -14.98 25.87
N THR A 59 -10.40 -14.73 27.16
CA THR A 59 -11.09 -15.67 28.04
C THR A 59 -12.60 -15.42 28.06
N GLU A 60 -13.01 -14.15 28.12
CA GLU A 60 -14.41 -13.76 28.34
C GLU A 60 -15.17 -13.51 27.03
N THR A 61 -14.48 -13.12 25.95
CA THR A 61 -15.12 -12.85 24.65
C THR A 61 -14.83 -13.93 23.62
N LEU A 62 -13.59 -14.40 23.50
CA LEU A 62 -13.20 -15.43 22.52
C LEU A 62 -13.44 -16.84 23.07
N THR A 63 -14.69 -17.14 23.41
CA THR A 63 -15.09 -18.36 24.12
C THR A 63 -15.10 -19.60 23.23
N SER A 64 -15.31 -19.45 21.91
CA SER A 64 -15.31 -20.57 20.96
C SER A 64 -14.00 -20.70 20.18
N LYS A 65 -13.75 -21.91 19.66
CA LYS A 65 -12.60 -22.20 18.78
C LYS A 65 -12.66 -21.35 17.51
N GLU A 66 -13.86 -21.21 16.94
CA GLU A 66 -14.12 -20.47 15.70
C GLU A 66 -13.82 -18.99 15.88
N LEU A 67 -14.23 -18.39 17.01
CA LEU A 67 -13.91 -17.00 17.34
C LEU A 67 -12.40 -16.79 17.46
N ARG A 68 -11.69 -17.68 18.16
CA ARG A 68 -10.22 -17.59 18.30
C ARG A 68 -9.52 -17.70 16.94
N LEU A 69 -9.95 -18.63 16.08
CA LEU A 69 -9.43 -18.75 14.72
C LEU A 69 -9.69 -17.48 13.90
N GLY A 70 -10.93 -16.97 13.93
CA GLY A 70 -11.32 -15.78 13.19
C GLY A 70 -10.54 -14.54 13.61
N LEU A 71 -10.41 -14.27 14.91
CA LEU A 71 -9.64 -13.12 15.38
C LEU A 71 -8.14 -13.23 15.08
N VAL A 72 -7.53 -14.41 15.19
CA VAL A 72 -6.12 -14.54 14.80
C VAL A 72 -5.93 -14.30 13.30
N LYS A 73 -6.87 -14.76 12.45
CA LYS A 73 -6.85 -14.41 11.02
C LYS A 73 -7.00 -12.90 10.80
N HIS A 74 -7.90 -12.26 11.54
CA HIS A 74 -8.14 -10.82 11.48
C HIS A 74 -6.84 -10.05 11.72
N GLU A 75 -6.16 -10.32 12.82
CA GLU A 75 -4.88 -9.71 13.17
C GLU A 75 -3.79 -9.96 12.12
N VAL A 76 -3.67 -11.20 11.63
CA VAL A 76 -2.72 -11.53 10.55
C VAL A 76 -3.05 -10.76 9.27
N LEU A 77 -4.33 -10.61 8.91
CA LEU A 77 -4.73 -9.91 7.69
C LEU A 77 -4.44 -8.41 7.74
N HIS A 78 -4.49 -7.76 8.91
CA HIS A 78 -4.01 -6.38 9.05
C HIS A 78 -2.53 -6.22 8.70
N LEU A 79 -1.71 -7.23 9.01
CA LEU A 79 -0.30 -7.29 8.61
C LEU A 79 -0.15 -7.60 7.11
N VAL A 80 -0.88 -8.58 6.58
CA VAL A 80 -0.80 -8.98 5.16
C VAL A 80 -1.21 -7.83 4.21
N PHE A 81 -2.27 -7.08 4.55
CA PHE A 81 -2.69 -5.90 3.80
C PHE A 81 -1.89 -4.63 4.16
N LYS A 82 -0.92 -4.75 5.07
CA LYS A 82 -0.05 -3.67 5.54
C LYS A 82 -0.78 -2.48 6.12
N HIS A 83 -1.96 -2.68 6.72
CA HIS A 83 -2.72 -1.58 7.34
C HIS A 83 -1.90 -0.88 8.43
N VAL A 84 -1.11 -1.66 9.17
CA VAL A 84 -0.24 -1.24 10.27
C VAL A 84 0.83 -0.22 9.83
N THR A 85 1.34 -0.34 8.60
CA THR A 85 2.33 0.60 8.04
C THR A 85 1.70 1.62 7.11
N ARG A 86 0.46 1.46 6.64
CA ARG A 86 -0.18 2.44 5.74
C ARG A 86 -0.87 3.60 6.45
N LEU A 87 -1.02 3.55 7.77
CA LEU A 87 -1.53 4.68 8.55
C LEU A 87 -0.63 5.92 8.37
N GLU A 88 -1.23 7.02 7.95
CA GLU A 88 -0.56 8.31 7.73
C GLU A 88 -1.03 9.37 8.74
N LYS A 89 -0.21 10.40 8.94
CA LYS A 89 -0.47 11.49 9.91
C LYS A 89 -1.76 12.28 9.64
N HIS A 90 -2.20 12.31 8.38
CA HIS A 90 -3.37 13.08 7.97
C HIS A 90 -4.68 12.28 8.10
N HIS A 91 -4.58 10.98 8.43
CA HIS A 91 -5.76 10.15 8.66
C HIS A 91 -6.37 10.44 10.03
N ILE A 92 -7.71 10.41 10.10
CA ILE A 92 -8.44 10.31 11.36
C ILE A 92 -8.31 8.85 11.84
N PRO A 93 -7.59 8.56 12.94
CA PRO A 93 -7.21 7.19 13.28
C PRO A 93 -8.38 6.21 13.41
N PHE A 94 -9.49 6.63 14.01
CA PHE A 94 -10.65 5.74 14.18
C PHE A 94 -11.35 5.42 12.85
N LEU A 95 -11.46 6.40 11.93
CA LEU A 95 -12.02 6.15 10.61
C LEU A 95 -11.14 5.19 9.80
N TYR A 96 -9.82 5.37 9.89
CA TYR A 96 -8.88 4.46 9.22
C TYR A 96 -8.98 3.03 9.78
N ASN A 97 -9.18 2.88 11.09
CA ASN A 97 -9.39 1.58 11.70
C ASN A 97 -10.68 0.92 11.21
N VAL A 98 -11.80 1.66 11.18
CA VAL A 98 -13.05 1.14 10.62
C VAL A 98 -12.85 0.71 9.16
N ALA A 99 -12.18 1.54 8.35
CA ALA A 99 -11.88 1.20 6.96
C ALA A 99 -11.00 -0.06 6.82
N ALA A 100 -10.00 -0.23 7.68
CA ALA A 100 -9.14 -1.40 7.69
C ALA A 100 -9.89 -2.68 8.09
N ASP A 101 -10.78 -2.60 9.10
CA ASP A 101 -11.62 -3.71 9.53
C ASP A 101 -12.61 -4.12 8.44
N LEU A 102 -13.19 -3.14 7.71
CA LEU A 102 -14.05 -3.42 6.56
C LEU A 102 -13.31 -4.22 5.49
N VAL A 103 -12.03 -3.95 5.23
CA VAL A 103 -11.21 -4.76 4.31
C VAL A 103 -11.01 -6.18 4.87
N VAL A 104 -10.54 -6.30 6.10
CA VAL A 104 -10.14 -7.58 6.70
C VAL A 104 -11.31 -8.54 6.88
N ASN A 105 -12.46 -8.03 7.37
CA ASN A 105 -13.59 -8.87 7.74
C ASN A 105 -14.28 -9.52 6.53
N GLN A 106 -14.02 -9.05 5.31
CA GLN A 106 -14.50 -9.69 4.07
C GLN A 106 -13.83 -11.05 3.77
N TYR A 107 -12.72 -11.38 4.45
CA TYR A 107 -11.98 -12.63 4.25
C TYR A 107 -12.21 -13.64 5.37
N ILE A 108 -13.08 -13.33 6.34
CA ILE A 108 -13.34 -14.16 7.52
C ILE A 108 -14.84 -14.44 7.58
N THR A 109 -15.19 -15.70 7.85
CA THR A 109 -16.59 -16.06 8.08
C THR A 109 -17.19 -15.23 9.20
N ARG A 110 -18.33 -14.57 8.96
CA ARG A 110 -18.95 -13.64 9.93
C ARG A 110 -19.17 -14.26 11.31
N SER A 111 -19.56 -15.54 11.37
CA SER A 111 -19.77 -16.26 12.64
C SER A 111 -18.48 -16.52 13.43
N HIS A 112 -17.31 -16.33 12.81
CA HIS A 112 -16.00 -16.46 13.45
C HIS A 112 -15.49 -15.11 13.99
N LEU A 113 -16.26 -14.03 13.86
CA LEU A 113 -15.96 -12.72 14.42
C LEU A 113 -17.00 -12.35 15.50
N PRO A 114 -16.66 -11.48 16.46
CA PRO A 114 -17.60 -11.04 17.49
C PRO A 114 -18.71 -10.21 16.85
N GLN A 115 -19.86 -10.10 17.52
CA GLN A 115 -21.00 -9.31 17.02
C GLN A 115 -20.68 -7.83 16.79
N THR A 116 -19.65 -7.32 17.47
CA THR A 116 -19.14 -5.94 17.32
C THR A 116 -18.25 -5.75 16.09
N GLY A 117 -18.06 -6.76 15.24
CA GLY A 117 -17.26 -6.66 14.01
C GLY A 117 -17.90 -5.72 12.98
N MET A 118 -17.07 -4.94 12.28
CA MET A 118 -17.52 -4.01 11.24
C MET A 118 -17.60 -4.70 9.88
N PHE A 119 -18.75 -4.65 9.22
CA PHE A 119 -18.99 -5.23 7.90
C PHE A 119 -19.58 -4.18 6.94
N LEU A 120 -19.59 -4.45 5.64
CA LEU A 120 -20.12 -3.50 4.65
C LEU A 120 -21.59 -3.15 4.95
N ASP A 121 -22.39 -4.14 5.36
CA ASP A 121 -23.80 -3.96 5.73
C ASP A 121 -24.01 -3.23 7.08
N THR A 122 -22.94 -2.95 7.81
CA THR A 122 -22.96 -2.07 8.98
C THR A 122 -23.19 -0.61 8.58
N PHE A 123 -22.93 -0.28 7.31
CA PHE A 123 -23.09 1.05 6.71
C PHE A 123 -24.02 0.95 5.49
N PRO A 124 -25.30 0.56 5.68
CA PRO A 124 -26.22 0.25 4.58
C PRO A 124 -26.53 1.47 3.70
N ASP A 125 -26.26 2.64 4.23
CA ASP A 125 -26.55 3.95 3.69
C ASP A 125 -25.34 4.60 3.01
N VAL A 126 -24.23 3.86 2.91
CA VAL A 126 -23.06 4.18 2.08
C VAL A 126 -22.90 3.08 1.04
N ASP A 127 -22.90 3.44 -0.24
CA ASP A 127 -22.63 2.49 -1.32
C ASP A 127 -21.14 2.08 -1.31
N LEU A 128 -20.88 0.95 -0.63
CA LEU A 128 -19.57 0.34 -0.45
C LEU A 128 -19.44 -0.90 -1.33
N ALA A 129 -18.64 -0.78 -2.39
CA ALA A 129 -18.26 -1.92 -3.22
C ALA A 129 -17.36 -2.89 -2.43
N PRO A 130 -17.53 -4.21 -2.60
CA PRO A 130 -16.70 -5.21 -1.92
C PRO A 130 -15.29 -5.29 -2.51
N PHE A 131 -14.35 -5.83 -1.72
CA PHE A 131 -12.95 -6.08 -2.09
C PHE A 131 -12.13 -4.86 -2.55
N GLU A 132 -12.62 -3.64 -2.28
CA GLU A 132 -11.88 -2.40 -2.52
C GLU A 132 -10.73 -2.17 -1.52
N SER A 133 -9.92 -1.14 -1.78
CA SER A 133 -8.78 -0.77 -0.92
C SER A 133 -9.18 -0.07 0.39
N VAL A 134 -8.29 -0.10 1.40
CA VAL A 134 -8.48 0.66 2.65
C VAL A 134 -8.69 2.16 2.39
N ASP A 135 -8.01 2.72 1.39
CA ASP A 135 -8.13 4.14 1.03
C ASP A 135 -9.52 4.44 0.46
N TYR A 136 -10.09 3.54 -0.36
CA TYR A 136 -11.45 3.66 -0.88
C TYR A 136 -12.48 3.74 0.25
N TYR A 137 -12.43 2.81 1.21
CA TYR A 137 -13.36 2.80 2.34
C TYR A 137 -13.14 4.02 3.24
N TYR A 138 -11.89 4.38 3.51
CA TYR A 138 -11.55 5.56 4.31
C TYR A 138 -12.13 6.83 3.68
N ASP A 139 -11.95 7.04 2.38
CA ASP A 139 -12.46 8.22 1.68
C ASP A 139 -13.99 8.28 1.68
N LYS A 140 -14.68 7.14 1.50
CA LYS A 140 -16.14 7.05 1.59
C LYS A 140 -16.64 7.42 3.00
N LEU A 141 -16.04 6.85 4.04
CA LEU A 141 -16.41 7.14 5.43
C LEU A 141 -16.07 8.58 5.82
N LYS A 142 -14.91 9.09 5.36
CA LYS A 142 -14.48 10.47 5.60
C LYS A 142 -15.42 11.48 4.96
N LYS A 143 -15.94 11.22 3.75
CA LYS A 143 -16.95 12.09 3.13
C LYS A 143 -18.20 12.20 4.01
N VAL A 144 -18.70 11.09 4.54
CA VAL A 144 -19.86 11.11 5.46
C VAL A 144 -19.50 11.86 6.74
N TRP A 145 -18.33 11.61 7.31
CA TRP A 145 -17.84 12.31 8.50
C TRP A 145 -17.76 13.84 8.31
N ASP A 146 -17.19 14.29 7.20
CA ASP A 146 -17.00 15.71 6.89
C ASP A 146 -18.31 16.41 6.52
N SER A 147 -19.25 15.70 5.91
CA SER A 147 -20.50 16.26 5.37
C SER A 147 -21.45 16.85 6.43
N LYS A 148 -21.25 16.55 7.71
CA LYS A 148 -21.95 17.21 8.84
C LYS A 148 -21.19 18.42 9.41
N GLY A 149 -20.09 18.86 8.82
CA GLY A 149 -19.26 19.93 9.37
C GLY A 149 -19.91 21.33 9.36
N CYS A 150 -20.21 21.91 10.54
CA CYS A 150 -20.04 23.36 10.86
C CYS A 150 -20.66 23.80 12.22
N CYS A 151 -20.51 23.03 13.31
CA CYS A 151 -20.73 23.59 14.65
C CYS A 151 -19.62 23.15 15.62
N ASN A 152 -18.91 24.16 16.16
CA ASN A 152 -17.95 24.16 17.26
C ASN A 152 -16.53 23.65 16.98
N SER A 153 -15.68 24.59 16.53
CA SER A 153 -14.42 25.05 17.17
C SER A 153 -13.83 24.28 18.38
N LYS A 154 -13.74 22.94 18.34
CA LYS A 154 -12.98 22.11 19.30
C LYS A 154 -12.33 20.85 18.69
N CYS A 155 -12.21 20.75 17.37
CA CYS A 155 -11.50 19.65 16.71
C CYS A 155 -10.08 20.06 16.30
N GLU A 156 -9.30 20.63 17.22
CA GLU A 156 -7.85 20.65 17.10
C GLU A 156 -7.27 19.54 17.97
N LEU A 157 -6.28 18.83 17.42
CA LEU A 157 -5.49 17.82 18.13
C LEU A 157 -4.98 18.40 19.47
N PRO A 158 -5.05 17.67 20.60
CA PRO A 158 -4.29 18.08 21.77
C PRO A 158 -2.81 18.06 21.40
N SER A 159 -2.21 19.25 21.33
CA SER A 159 -0.77 19.40 21.19
C SER A 159 -0.10 18.69 22.37
N PRO A 160 0.98 17.89 22.15
CA PRO A 160 1.72 17.30 23.25
C PRO A 160 2.25 18.44 24.12
N LYS A 161 1.79 18.49 25.38
CA LYS A 161 2.36 19.39 26.38
C LYS A 161 3.87 19.16 26.42
N PRO A 162 4.71 20.21 26.32
CA PRO A 162 6.14 20.06 26.57
C PRO A 162 6.31 19.42 27.95
N GLY A 163 7.00 18.28 28.00
CA GLY A 163 7.37 17.66 29.26
C GLY A 163 8.18 18.66 30.07
N ALA A 164 7.60 19.12 31.19
CA ALA A 164 8.34 19.87 32.19
C ALA A 164 9.44 18.95 32.73
N GLY A 165 10.67 19.24 32.31
CA GLY A 165 11.85 18.72 32.98
C GLY A 165 11.79 19.09 34.46
N LYS A 166 11.96 18.08 35.31
CA LYS A 166 12.22 18.30 36.73
C LYS A 166 13.52 19.10 36.85
N SER A 167 13.43 20.35 37.25
CA SER A 167 14.50 21.04 37.97
C SER A 167 13.90 21.65 39.24
N SER A 168 14.34 21.11 40.37
CA SER A 168 14.13 21.61 41.72
C SER A 168 14.58 23.06 41.88
N GLY A 169 13.76 23.89 42.52
CA GLY A 169 14.13 25.23 42.98
C GLY A 169 13.03 25.85 43.84
N MET A 170 13.31 26.03 45.13
CA MET A 170 12.50 26.72 46.14
C MET A 170 12.04 28.13 45.70
N GLY A 171 10.87 28.56 46.17
CA GLY A 171 10.48 29.98 46.17
C GLY A 171 9.00 30.21 46.54
N SER A 172 8.77 30.66 47.76
CA SER A 172 7.50 31.03 48.40
C SER A 172 6.78 32.24 47.78
N SER A 173 5.43 32.25 47.79
CA SER A 173 4.55 33.23 48.48
C SER A 173 3.13 33.34 47.87
N SER A 174 2.18 33.61 48.79
CA SER A 174 0.76 34.05 48.74
C SER A 174 0.25 34.75 47.47
N THR A 175 -1.04 34.73 47.07
CA THR A 175 -2.24 35.34 47.73
C THR A 175 -3.48 35.06 46.82
N SER A 176 -4.55 34.42 47.31
CA SER A 176 -5.93 34.92 47.60
C SER A 176 -6.72 35.72 46.53
N GLY A 177 -8.00 35.33 46.34
CA GLY A 177 -9.13 36.12 45.78
C GLY A 177 -9.52 35.71 44.35
N GLY A 178 -10.74 35.28 44.00
CA GLY A 178 -12.07 35.53 44.55
C GLY A 178 -12.83 36.52 43.65
N GLY A 179 -13.93 36.11 43.02
CA GLY A 179 -14.86 37.07 42.38
C GLY A 179 -15.66 36.55 41.18
N SER A 180 -16.86 36.03 41.46
CA SER A 180 -17.97 35.83 40.52
C SER A 180 -18.77 37.13 40.30
N ASN A 181 -19.26 37.33 39.08
CA ASN A 181 -20.56 37.90 38.68
C ASN A 181 -20.50 38.11 37.15
N GLY A 182 -21.50 37.85 36.32
CA GLY A 182 -22.94 37.71 36.57
C GLY A 182 -23.68 38.67 35.62
N GLY A 183 -24.60 38.14 34.82
CA GLY A 183 -25.84 38.86 34.47
C GLY A 183 -26.05 39.34 33.02
N ASN A 184 -27.12 38.77 32.43
CA ASN A 184 -28.14 39.38 31.55
C ASN A 184 -27.72 39.91 30.16
N GLY A 185 -28.52 39.77 29.10
CA GLY A 185 -29.95 39.45 29.00
C GLY A 185 -30.57 40.30 27.88
N ASN A 186 -31.71 39.84 27.36
CA ASN A 186 -32.61 40.41 26.32
C ASN A 186 -32.20 40.22 24.85
N ALA A 187 -33.00 39.68 23.93
CA ALA A 187 -34.45 39.48 23.71
C ALA A 187 -34.97 40.34 22.54
N SER A 188 -35.58 39.61 21.60
CA SER A 188 -36.75 39.98 20.78
C SER A 188 -36.61 40.95 19.60
N GLY A 189 -37.11 40.49 18.44
CA GLY A 189 -38.19 41.22 17.76
C GLY A 189 -38.16 41.26 16.23
N ASN A 190 -39.19 40.62 15.62
CA ASN A 190 -39.81 40.84 14.30
C ASN A 190 -38.98 40.57 13.03
N GLY A 191 -39.45 39.89 11.97
CA GLY A 191 -40.81 39.50 11.58
C GLY A 191 -41.27 40.31 10.36
N THR A 192 -41.30 39.71 9.17
CA THR A 192 -42.23 40.00 8.04
C THR A 192 -42.06 38.94 6.95
N GLY A 193 -43.17 38.35 6.51
CA GLY A 193 -43.21 37.40 5.40
C GLY A 193 -43.37 38.06 4.03
N ASN A 194 -43.16 37.25 2.99
CA ASN A 194 -43.87 37.36 1.72
C ASN A 194 -43.87 35.99 1.05
N SER A 195 -45.02 35.68 0.45
CA SER A 195 -45.38 34.43 -0.20
C SER A 195 -45.48 34.66 -1.71
N GLU A 196 -44.73 33.90 -2.51
CA GLU A 196 -45.00 33.63 -3.94
C GLU A 196 -44.47 32.22 -4.28
N GLU A 197 -45.33 31.35 -4.83
CA GLU A 197 -45.00 30.08 -5.51
C GLU A 197 -45.05 30.32 -7.05
N PRO A 198 -44.77 29.33 -7.91
CA PRO A 198 -43.54 28.55 -8.07
C PRO A 198 -43.05 28.59 -9.55
N SER A 199 -41.76 28.36 -9.82
CA SER A 199 -41.32 28.04 -11.19
C SER A 199 -40.07 27.17 -11.25
N ASP A 200 -40.32 25.95 -11.72
CA ASP A 200 -39.58 25.18 -12.72
C ASP A 200 -38.12 24.73 -12.47
N SER A 201 -38.00 23.41 -12.40
CA SER A 201 -36.91 22.51 -12.80
C SER A 201 -35.47 23.05 -12.84
N SER A 202 -34.69 22.60 -11.87
CA SER A 202 -33.32 22.14 -12.14
C SER A 202 -32.96 21.05 -11.14
N GLU A 203 -32.73 19.84 -11.68
CA GLU A 203 -32.26 18.66 -10.97
C GLU A 203 -30.95 18.96 -10.22
N ASP A 204 -31.02 19.02 -8.89
CA ASP A 204 -29.84 19.05 -8.03
C ASP A 204 -29.74 17.70 -7.30
N ASN A 205 -28.95 16.80 -7.88
CA ASN A 205 -28.55 15.54 -7.24
C ASN A 205 -27.54 15.83 -6.12
N THR A 206 -28.00 16.41 -5.02
CA THR A 206 -27.28 16.36 -3.75
C THR A 206 -27.82 15.17 -2.95
N GLU A 207 -27.17 14.02 -3.08
CA GLU A 207 -27.39 12.90 -2.15
C GLU A 207 -27.02 13.38 -0.74
N LYS A 208 -28.04 13.62 0.08
CA LYS A 208 -27.87 13.99 1.49
C LYS A 208 -27.17 12.83 2.20
N PRO A 209 -26.12 13.09 3.00
CA PRO A 209 -25.51 12.09 3.85
C PRO A 209 -26.56 11.55 4.81
N THR A 210 -26.64 10.24 4.82
CA THR A 210 -27.61 9.45 5.54
C THR A 210 -27.26 9.44 7.03
N ILE A 211 -28.26 9.79 7.85
CA ILE A 211 -28.11 10.14 9.27
C ILE A 211 -27.56 8.95 10.10
N ASN A 212 -27.69 7.70 9.63
CA ASN A 212 -27.36 6.50 10.37
C ASN A 212 -25.84 6.23 10.44
N THR A 213 -25.14 6.19 9.29
CA THR A 213 -23.68 5.99 9.27
C THR A 213 -22.95 7.04 10.09
N TYR A 214 -23.32 8.32 9.95
CA TYR A 214 -22.66 9.36 10.73
C TYR A 214 -22.82 9.13 12.24
N ASN A 215 -24.05 8.84 12.70
CA ASN A 215 -24.29 8.66 14.13
C ASN A 215 -23.52 7.45 14.68
N LEU A 216 -23.39 6.38 13.88
CA LEU A 216 -22.54 5.24 14.22
C LEU A 216 -21.06 5.64 14.31
N LEU A 217 -20.52 6.31 13.29
CA LEU A 217 -19.13 6.79 13.31
C LEU A 217 -18.88 7.76 14.48
N GLU A 218 -19.84 8.62 14.80
CA GLU A 218 -19.75 9.55 15.93
C GLU A 218 -19.77 8.79 17.26
N SER A 219 -20.59 7.75 17.40
CA SER A 219 -20.60 6.90 18.59
C SER A 219 -19.28 6.15 18.78
N ILE A 220 -18.71 5.62 17.69
CA ILE A 220 -17.41 4.96 17.68
C ILE A 220 -16.30 5.97 18.03
N GLY A 221 -16.35 7.16 17.44
CA GLY A 221 -15.40 8.24 17.68
C GLY A 221 -15.46 8.82 19.09
N LYS A 222 -16.63 8.88 19.72
CA LYS A 222 -16.80 9.31 21.13
C LYS A 222 -16.32 8.25 22.11
N ASN A 223 -16.59 6.98 21.82
CA ASN A 223 -16.13 5.83 22.60
C ASN A 223 -14.70 5.41 22.23
N TRP A 224 -13.98 6.24 21.46
CA TRP A 224 -12.58 6.06 21.10
C TRP A 224 -11.61 6.18 22.29
N THR A 225 -12.12 6.23 23.52
CA THR A 225 -11.33 6.26 24.75
C THR A 225 -11.13 4.85 25.29
N GLU A 226 -9.87 4.43 25.36
CA GLU A 226 -9.28 3.25 26.04
C GLU A 226 -9.84 1.84 25.71
N GLU A 227 -11.10 1.65 25.33
CA GLU A 227 -11.68 0.32 25.07
C GLU A 227 -11.43 -0.20 23.64
N MET A 228 -11.10 0.67 22.68
CA MET A 228 -10.76 0.30 21.29
C MET A 228 -9.24 0.38 20.98
N LEU A 229 -8.40 0.16 22.00
CA LEU A 229 -6.93 0.25 21.95
C LEU A 229 -6.22 -0.79 21.05
N ARG A 230 -6.90 -1.53 20.16
CA ARG A 230 -6.30 -2.59 19.31
C ARG A 230 -5.15 -2.09 18.43
N HIS A 231 -5.09 -0.80 18.17
CA HIS A 231 -4.19 -0.21 17.17
C HIS A 231 -3.25 0.85 17.76
N LYS A 232 -3.10 0.91 19.10
CA LYS A 232 -2.02 1.64 19.78
C LYS A 232 -0.64 1.24 19.21
N GLY A 233 -0.50 -0.02 18.80
CA GLY A 233 0.69 -0.54 18.13
C GLY A 233 0.99 0.12 16.77
N TRP A 234 -0.03 0.65 16.06
CA TRP A 234 0.14 1.29 14.76
C TRP A 234 0.62 2.73 14.89
N GLU A 235 0.21 3.43 15.96
CA GLU A 235 0.67 4.80 16.22
C GLU A 235 2.19 4.88 16.37
N ALA A 236 2.81 3.85 16.97
CA ALA A 236 4.26 3.75 17.08
C ALA A 236 4.92 3.80 15.69
N LEU A 237 4.40 3.02 14.73
CA LEU A 237 4.86 2.99 13.34
C LEU A 237 4.56 4.29 12.58
N ALA A 238 3.39 4.90 12.81
CA ALA A 238 3.00 6.15 12.15
C ALA A 238 3.88 7.34 12.54
N ARG A 239 4.52 7.29 13.72
CA ARG A 239 5.45 8.32 14.22
C ARG A 239 6.87 8.16 13.69
N LEU A 240 7.23 6.99 13.16
CA LEU A 240 8.57 6.72 12.62
C LEU A 240 8.87 7.60 11.40
N ASN A 241 10.16 7.81 11.15
CA ASN A 241 10.58 8.49 9.93
C ASN A 241 10.40 7.56 8.70
N PRO A 242 10.38 8.12 7.47
CA PRO A 242 10.14 7.30 6.28
C PRO A 242 11.18 6.18 6.03
N VAL A 243 12.41 6.33 6.55
CA VAL A 243 13.47 5.31 6.39
C VAL A 243 13.21 4.15 7.35
N GLU A 244 12.99 4.43 8.63
CA GLU A 244 12.62 3.43 9.64
C GLU A 244 11.36 2.68 9.23
N LYS A 245 10.33 3.40 8.79
CA LYS A 245 9.08 2.82 8.27
C LYS A 245 9.34 1.86 7.10
N SER A 246 10.27 2.20 6.20
CA SER A 246 10.64 1.33 5.08
C SER A 246 11.35 0.03 5.52
N ILE A 247 12.03 0.03 6.67
CA ILE A 247 12.64 -1.17 7.25
C ILE A 247 11.54 -2.12 7.74
N TYR A 248 10.55 -1.59 8.47
CA TYR A 248 9.40 -2.37 8.92
C TYR A 248 8.53 -2.87 7.76
N ASP A 249 8.36 -2.07 6.71
CA ASP A 249 7.71 -2.51 5.47
C ASP A 249 8.47 -3.67 4.81
N MET A 250 9.80 -3.59 4.74
CA MET A 250 10.64 -4.65 4.17
C MET A 250 10.61 -5.92 5.02
N GLN A 251 10.61 -5.80 6.34
CA GLN A 251 10.44 -6.94 7.24
C GLN A 251 9.09 -7.61 7.03
N LEU A 252 8.02 -6.83 6.96
CA LEU A 252 6.66 -7.34 6.72
C LEU A 252 6.55 -8.02 5.35
N ASP A 253 7.19 -7.45 4.33
CA ASP A 253 7.30 -8.07 3.00
C ASP A 253 7.97 -9.44 3.06
N ASN A 254 9.06 -9.54 3.82
CA ASN A 254 9.75 -10.79 4.02
C ASN A 254 8.88 -11.82 4.77
N LEU A 255 8.10 -11.40 5.78
CA LEU A 255 7.18 -12.28 6.50
C LEU A 255 6.08 -12.82 5.59
N ILE A 256 5.45 -11.95 4.78
CA ILE A 256 4.44 -12.36 3.79
C ILE A 256 5.06 -13.39 2.84
N ARG A 257 6.24 -13.10 2.29
CA ARG A 257 6.96 -13.97 1.35
C ARG A 257 7.26 -15.35 1.94
N ILE A 258 7.94 -15.40 3.09
CA ILE A 258 8.31 -16.67 3.75
C ILE A 258 7.05 -17.50 4.04
N SER A 259 5.95 -16.84 4.41
CA SER A 259 4.68 -17.52 4.67
C SER A 259 4.08 -18.14 3.42
N VAL A 260 4.10 -17.42 2.28
CA VAL A 260 3.66 -17.94 0.98
C VAL A 260 4.54 -19.12 0.55
N GLU A 261 5.87 -18.97 0.59
CA GLU A 261 6.82 -19.99 0.15
C GLU A 261 6.70 -21.29 0.98
N ARG A 262 6.56 -21.18 2.30
CA ARG A 262 6.44 -22.35 3.19
C ARG A 262 5.10 -23.08 3.07
N SER A 263 4.03 -22.35 2.73
CA SER A 263 2.70 -22.95 2.60
C SER A 263 2.60 -23.90 1.41
N GLY A 264 3.36 -23.63 0.33
CA GLY A 264 3.24 -24.35 -0.93
C GLY A 264 1.96 -24.00 -1.72
N GLN A 265 1.99 -24.24 -3.03
CA GLN A 265 0.95 -23.83 -3.97
C GLN A 265 -0.45 -24.44 -3.66
N LYS A 266 -0.48 -25.71 -3.22
CA LYS A 266 -1.74 -26.41 -2.86
C LYS A 266 -2.43 -25.83 -1.64
N SER A 267 -1.69 -25.26 -0.69
CA SER A 267 -2.24 -24.69 0.55
C SER A 267 -2.75 -23.26 0.36
N ILE A 268 -2.15 -22.50 -0.58
CA ILE A 268 -2.64 -21.18 -0.99
C ILE A 268 -4.05 -21.33 -1.60
N GLY A 269 -4.31 -22.42 -2.32
CA GLY A 269 -5.63 -22.73 -2.88
C GLY A 269 -6.78 -22.83 -1.85
N LYS A 270 -6.48 -22.95 -0.55
CA LYS A 270 -7.49 -22.97 0.52
C LYS A 270 -7.91 -21.57 1.00
N LEU A 271 -7.17 -20.52 0.62
CA LEU A 271 -7.51 -19.14 0.98
C LEU A 271 -8.67 -18.61 0.12
N PRO A 272 -9.35 -17.52 0.51
CA PRO A 272 -10.31 -16.86 -0.37
C PRO A 272 -9.66 -16.41 -1.69
N ALA A 273 -10.35 -16.59 -2.83
CA ALA A 273 -9.80 -16.34 -4.17
C ALA A 273 -9.20 -14.94 -4.34
N HIS A 274 -9.84 -13.91 -3.78
CA HIS A 274 -9.32 -12.54 -3.85
C HIS A 274 -8.01 -12.37 -3.04
N LEU A 275 -7.87 -13.05 -1.90
CA LEU A 275 -6.62 -13.05 -1.12
C LEU A 275 -5.51 -13.80 -1.85
N GLN A 276 -5.82 -14.94 -2.49
CA GLN A 276 -4.88 -15.65 -3.35
C GLN A 276 -4.34 -14.71 -4.43
N ARG A 277 -5.24 -14.02 -5.14
CA ARG A 277 -4.87 -13.08 -6.20
C ARG A 277 -4.02 -11.92 -5.67
N TYR A 278 -4.36 -11.38 -4.51
CA TYR A 278 -3.56 -10.34 -3.85
C TYR A 278 -2.13 -10.84 -3.56
N LEU A 279 -1.99 -12.04 -2.99
CA LEU A 279 -0.70 -12.63 -2.67
C LEU A 279 0.12 -12.97 -3.94
N GLU A 280 -0.51 -13.46 -5.00
CA GLU A 280 0.15 -13.66 -6.30
C GLU A 280 0.70 -12.34 -6.85
N LEU A 281 -0.13 -11.30 -6.91
CA LEU A 281 0.29 -9.97 -7.38
C LEU A 281 1.39 -9.38 -6.49
N PHE A 282 1.33 -9.62 -5.19
CA PHE A 282 2.37 -9.25 -4.25
C PHE A 282 3.70 -9.95 -4.57
N MET A 283 3.66 -11.27 -4.83
CA MET A 283 4.84 -12.06 -5.19
C MET A 283 5.41 -11.70 -6.57
N ILE A 284 4.57 -11.22 -7.49
CA ILE A 284 5.01 -10.72 -8.80
C ILE A 284 5.78 -9.40 -8.68
N ARG A 285 5.50 -8.53 -7.70
CA ARG A 285 6.16 -7.21 -7.49
C ARG A 285 7.63 -7.28 -6.99
N LYS A 286 8.33 -8.40 -7.24
CA LYS A 286 9.63 -8.84 -6.68
C LYS A 286 10.70 -7.75 -6.52
N VAL A 287 11.65 -7.96 -5.61
CA VAL A 287 12.96 -7.27 -5.61
C VAL A 287 13.56 -7.38 -7.01
N PRO A 288 13.94 -6.28 -7.67
CA PRO A 288 14.46 -6.37 -9.03
C PRO A 288 15.76 -7.18 -8.98
N GLN A 289 15.89 -8.15 -9.88
CA GLN A 289 17.15 -8.89 -10.02
C GLN A 289 18.29 -7.96 -10.43
N LEU A 290 17.95 -6.84 -11.07
CA LEU A 290 18.90 -5.83 -11.49
C LEU A 290 18.72 -4.54 -10.69
N ASN A 291 19.83 -3.97 -10.20
CA ASN A 291 19.82 -2.62 -9.65
C ASN A 291 19.67 -1.60 -10.77
N TRP A 292 18.43 -1.36 -11.20
CA TRP A 292 18.11 -0.50 -12.34
C TRP A 292 18.61 0.93 -12.17
N ARG A 293 18.68 1.44 -10.95
CA ARG A 293 19.26 2.77 -10.69
C ARG A 293 20.73 2.86 -11.12
N LYS A 294 21.52 1.81 -10.88
CA LYS A 294 22.92 1.73 -11.31
C LYS A 294 23.01 1.36 -12.79
N ALA A 295 22.23 0.37 -13.24
CA ALA A 295 22.24 -0.10 -14.63
C ALA A 295 21.88 1.03 -15.62
N LEU A 296 20.77 1.74 -15.39
CA LEU A 296 20.36 2.84 -16.25
C LEU A 296 21.39 3.98 -16.23
N ARG A 297 22.03 4.25 -15.09
CA ARG A 297 23.06 5.31 -15.00
C ARG A 297 24.31 4.97 -15.83
N ILE A 298 24.76 3.72 -15.79
CA ILE A 298 25.92 3.27 -16.56
C ILE A 298 25.56 3.19 -18.06
N PHE A 299 24.32 2.81 -18.36
CA PHE A 299 23.91 2.52 -19.73
C PHE A 299 23.44 3.75 -20.51
N SER A 300 23.00 4.83 -19.83
CA SER A 300 22.43 6.02 -20.46
C SER A 300 23.32 7.29 -20.31
N GLU A 301 24.65 7.18 -20.34
CA GLU A 301 25.55 8.33 -20.17
C GLU A 301 25.21 9.57 -21.03
N SER A 302 24.45 9.40 -22.11
CA SER A 302 23.98 10.41 -23.06
C SER A 302 22.58 11.01 -22.84
N SER A 303 21.90 10.83 -21.69
CA SER A 303 20.50 11.30 -21.54
C SER A 303 20.30 12.80 -21.81
N ARG A 304 19.38 13.12 -22.73
CA ARG A 304 19.21 14.46 -23.31
C ARG A 304 18.24 15.37 -22.54
N LYS A 305 17.41 14.83 -21.64
CA LYS A 305 16.35 15.60 -20.95
C LYS A 305 16.76 15.97 -19.52
N THR A 306 17.04 17.26 -19.33
CA THR A 306 17.41 17.84 -18.04
C THR A 306 16.20 18.56 -17.43
N TYR A 307 15.89 18.28 -16.17
CA TYR A 307 14.93 19.06 -15.39
C TYR A 307 15.56 19.65 -14.15
N ILE A 308 15.11 20.85 -13.77
CA ILE A 308 15.64 21.62 -12.66
C ILE A 308 14.73 21.39 -11.45
N LYS A 309 15.31 20.99 -10.32
CA LYS A 309 14.61 20.93 -9.02
C LYS A 309 15.33 21.82 -8.01
N ASN A 310 14.56 22.65 -7.30
CA ASN A 310 15.08 23.42 -6.17
C ASN A 310 15.34 22.50 -4.97
N THR A 311 16.47 22.70 -4.29
CA THR A 311 16.87 21.92 -3.11
C THR A 311 17.41 22.84 -2.02
N LEU A 312 16.92 22.66 -0.80
CA LEU A 312 17.44 23.37 0.37
C LEU A 312 18.83 22.85 0.79
N LYS A 313 19.20 21.63 0.38
CA LYS A 313 20.50 21.00 0.69
C LYS A 313 21.71 21.55 -0.07
N LYS A 314 21.50 22.51 -0.97
CA LYS A 314 22.56 23.09 -1.79
C LYS A 314 22.30 24.59 -1.90
N PRO A 315 23.27 25.49 -1.65
CA PRO A 315 23.12 26.91 -1.92
C PRO A 315 23.11 27.19 -3.42
N SER A 316 22.41 28.26 -3.81
CA SER A 316 22.38 28.76 -5.18
C SER A 316 23.76 29.25 -5.59
N LYS A 317 24.28 28.75 -6.71
CA LYS A 317 25.55 29.24 -7.28
C LYS A 317 25.52 30.72 -7.67
N ARG A 318 24.33 31.28 -7.93
CA ARG A 318 24.14 32.66 -8.38
C ARG A 318 24.04 33.65 -7.20
N TYR A 319 23.33 33.26 -6.13
CA TYR A 319 22.97 34.17 -5.04
C TYR A 319 23.55 33.77 -3.68
N GLY A 320 24.21 32.61 -3.56
CA GLY A 320 24.73 32.09 -2.28
C GLY A 320 23.65 31.61 -1.28
N THR A 321 22.38 31.88 -1.55
CA THR A 321 21.24 31.54 -0.69
C THR A 321 20.65 30.16 -0.99
N VAL A 322 19.93 29.57 -0.03
CA VAL A 322 19.07 28.38 -0.28
C VAL A 322 17.67 28.84 -0.69
N PRO A 323 16.97 28.11 -1.58
CA PRO A 323 17.36 26.86 -2.23
C PRO A 323 18.25 27.05 -3.47
N GLY A 324 19.18 26.12 -3.66
CA GLY A 324 19.98 25.99 -4.88
C GLY A 324 19.39 25.03 -5.89
N ILE A 325 19.88 25.08 -7.12
CA ILE A 325 19.41 24.26 -8.23
C ILE A 325 20.11 22.89 -8.24
N LYS A 326 19.31 21.82 -8.27
CA LYS A 326 19.72 20.46 -8.58
C LYS A 326 19.15 20.06 -9.94
N VAL A 327 20.03 19.94 -10.92
CA VAL A 327 19.74 19.31 -12.21
C VAL A 327 19.54 17.82 -12.01
N LYS A 328 18.40 17.29 -12.42
CA LYS A 328 18.13 15.86 -12.54
C LYS A 328 17.88 15.52 -14.00
N ARG A 329 18.42 14.39 -14.46
CA ARG A 329 18.18 13.87 -15.80
C ARG A 329 17.06 12.83 -15.72
N LYS A 330 16.11 12.89 -16.64
CA LYS A 330 15.05 11.88 -16.78
C LYS A 330 15.34 11.10 -18.06
N GLN A 331 15.56 9.81 -17.92
CA GLN A 331 15.92 8.94 -19.04
C GLN A 331 14.67 8.55 -19.80
N LYS A 332 14.64 8.82 -21.12
CA LYS A 332 13.58 8.38 -22.01
C LYS A 332 13.89 6.95 -22.47
N VAL A 333 13.21 5.97 -21.90
CA VAL A 333 13.47 4.54 -22.12
C VAL A 333 12.34 3.93 -22.93
N LEU A 334 12.70 3.17 -23.97
CA LEU A 334 11.79 2.29 -24.69
C LEU A 334 11.99 0.86 -24.20
N LEU A 335 10.91 0.18 -23.82
CA LEU A 335 10.93 -1.21 -23.39
C LEU A 335 10.17 -2.03 -24.44
N ALA A 336 10.85 -2.96 -25.11
CA ALA A 336 10.18 -3.96 -25.95
C ALA A 336 9.92 -5.22 -25.12
N ILE A 337 8.70 -5.76 -25.22
CA ILE A 337 8.30 -7.02 -24.60
C ILE A 337 7.97 -7.99 -25.71
N ASP A 338 8.69 -9.11 -25.73
CA ASP A 338 8.37 -10.24 -26.57
C ASP A 338 7.08 -10.92 -26.07
N THR A 339 6.12 -11.05 -26.99
CA THR A 339 4.79 -11.63 -26.75
C THR A 339 4.55 -12.83 -27.67
N SER A 340 5.62 -13.37 -28.25
CA SER A 340 5.58 -14.59 -29.06
C SER A 340 5.10 -15.80 -28.24
N GLY A 341 4.67 -16.85 -28.96
CA GLY A 341 4.08 -18.05 -28.34
C GLY A 341 5.02 -18.84 -27.42
N SER A 342 6.32 -18.55 -27.41
CA SER A 342 7.28 -19.19 -26.49
C SER A 342 7.30 -18.57 -25.10
N ILE A 343 6.76 -17.37 -24.92
CA ILE A 343 6.80 -16.66 -23.64
C ILE A 343 5.61 -17.04 -22.75
N GLY A 344 5.89 -17.64 -21.59
CA GLY A 344 4.88 -18.05 -20.62
C GLY A 344 4.36 -16.90 -19.74
N ASN A 345 3.22 -17.12 -19.06
CA ASN A 345 2.66 -16.16 -18.09
C ASN A 345 3.62 -15.83 -16.93
N GLU A 346 4.44 -16.80 -16.50
CA GLU A 346 5.44 -16.61 -15.44
C GLU A 346 6.60 -15.71 -15.89
N GLU A 347 7.04 -15.86 -17.15
CA GLU A 347 8.08 -15.02 -17.75
C GLU A 347 7.59 -13.59 -17.97
N LEU A 348 6.38 -13.42 -18.52
CA LEU A 348 5.74 -12.11 -18.63
C LEU A 348 5.64 -11.41 -17.27
N SER A 349 5.23 -12.15 -16.23
CA SER A 349 5.16 -11.62 -14.87
C SER A 349 6.53 -11.15 -14.37
N THR A 350 7.58 -11.89 -14.69
CA THR A 350 8.97 -11.53 -14.36
C THR A 350 9.41 -10.26 -15.10
N PHE A 351 9.08 -10.13 -16.40
CA PHE A 351 9.36 -8.91 -17.16
C PHE A 351 8.68 -7.69 -16.56
N PHE A 352 7.38 -7.77 -16.28
CA PHE A 352 6.63 -6.66 -15.70
C PHE A 352 7.13 -6.27 -14.31
N SER A 353 7.65 -7.21 -13.52
CA SER A 353 8.35 -6.90 -12.28
C SER A 353 9.58 -5.99 -12.52
N GLU A 354 10.47 -6.37 -13.43
CA GLU A 354 11.66 -5.57 -13.75
C GLU A 354 11.29 -4.20 -14.32
N ILE A 355 10.30 -4.15 -15.22
CA ILE A 355 9.74 -2.92 -15.80
C ILE A 355 9.23 -1.98 -14.72
N TYR A 356 8.53 -2.50 -13.72
CA TYR A 356 8.05 -1.71 -12.59
C TYR A 356 9.19 -1.01 -11.85
N HIS A 357 10.32 -1.69 -11.66
CA HIS A 357 11.50 -1.08 -10.99
C HIS A 357 12.26 -0.10 -11.86
N ILE A 358 12.30 -0.31 -13.18
CA ILE A 358 12.80 0.68 -14.15
C ILE A 358 11.98 1.98 -13.99
N TRP A 359 10.65 1.87 -14.00
CA TRP A 359 9.76 3.03 -13.83
C TRP A 359 9.93 3.70 -12.45
N ARG A 360 9.97 2.92 -11.37
CA ARG A 360 10.16 3.41 -10.00
C ARG A 360 11.49 4.14 -9.79
N SER A 361 12.51 3.82 -10.58
CA SER A 361 13.79 4.53 -10.56
C SER A 361 13.68 5.99 -11.07
N GLY A 362 12.56 6.33 -11.72
CA GLY A 362 12.22 7.66 -12.22
C GLY A 362 12.37 7.84 -13.72
N ALA A 363 12.52 6.75 -14.49
CA ALA A 363 12.59 6.76 -15.95
C ALA A 363 11.23 7.06 -16.60
N GLU A 364 11.24 7.71 -17.77
CA GLU A 364 10.06 7.87 -18.63
C GLU A 364 9.99 6.62 -19.52
N VAL A 365 9.02 5.75 -19.25
CA VAL A 365 8.95 4.40 -19.82
C VAL A 365 7.82 4.31 -20.83
N ARG A 366 8.16 3.94 -22.07
CA ARG A 366 7.20 3.53 -23.10
C ARG A 366 7.40 2.05 -23.39
N ILE A 367 6.32 1.29 -23.40
CA ILE A 367 6.31 -0.15 -23.69
C ILE A 367 5.84 -0.36 -25.13
N VAL A 368 6.48 -1.32 -25.80
CA VAL A 368 6.09 -1.86 -27.11
C VAL A 368 5.96 -3.36 -26.96
N GLU A 369 4.78 -3.89 -27.20
CA GLU A 369 4.52 -5.33 -27.27
C GLU A 369 4.69 -5.77 -28.72
N CYS A 370 5.47 -6.84 -28.94
CA CYS A 370 5.75 -7.32 -30.28
C CYS A 370 5.92 -8.84 -30.34
N ASP A 371 5.60 -9.41 -31.49
CA ASP A 371 5.91 -10.78 -31.90
C ASP A 371 6.53 -10.76 -33.31
N ALA A 372 5.77 -11.01 -34.37
CA ALA A 372 6.16 -10.81 -35.76
C ALA A 372 5.95 -9.36 -36.21
N ALA A 373 5.04 -8.64 -35.53
CA ALA A 373 4.77 -7.24 -35.72
C ALA A 373 4.59 -6.54 -34.36
N ILE A 374 4.50 -5.21 -34.37
CA ILE A 374 4.13 -4.46 -33.17
C ILE A 374 2.63 -4.66 -32.93
N GLY A 375 2.27 -5.21 -31.77
CA GLY A 375 0.89 -5.38 -31.35
C GLY A 375 0.35 -4.13 -30.66
N ASN A 376 1.10 -3.58 -29.70
CA ASN A 376 0.63 -2.45 -28.88
C ASN A 376 1.79 -1.53 -28.44
N ILE A 377 1.48 -0.24 -28.27
CA ILE A 377 2.42 0.77 -27.79
C ILE A 377 1.72 1.66 -26.76
N TYR A 378 2.27 1.76 -25.55
CA TYR A 378 1.67 2.59 -24.49
C TYR A 378 2.69 3.10 -23.48
N GLU A 379 2.29 4.13 -22.72
CA GLU A 379 3.10 4.66 -21.62
C GLU A 379 2.86 3.87 -20.34
N TYR A 380 3.93 3.45 -19.68
CA TYR A 380 3.83 2.68 -18.46
C TYR A 380 3.72 3.61 -17.24
N ARG A 381 2.64 3.42 -16.46
CA ARG A 381 2.33 4.22 -15.26
C ARG A 381 2.38 3.41 -13.95
N GLY A 382 3.08 2.28 -13.96
CA GLY A 382 3.19 1.40 -12.77
C GLY A 382 2.06 0.37 -12.63
N ILE A 383 1.17 0.26 -13.63
CA ILE A 383 0.07 -0.70 -13.66
C ILE A 383 0.35 -1.69 -14.79
N VAL A 384 0.28 -2.99 -14.50
CA VAL A 384 0.39 -4.06 -15.50
C VAL A 384 -0.90 -4.10 -16.33
N PRO A 385 -0.84 -4.12 -17.67
CA PRO A 385 -2.03 -4.23 -18.50
C PRO A 385 -2.77 -5.57 -18.29
N LYS A 386 -4.10 -5.56 -18.46
CA LYS A 386 -4.96 -6.72 -18.20
C LYS A 386 -4.88 -7.80 -19.28
N THR A 387 -4.46 -7.45 -20.49
CA THR A 387 -4.35 -8.34 -21.64
C THR A 387 -3.11 -7.98 -22.42
N VAL A 388 -2.26 -8.97 -22.66
CA VAL A 388 -1.12 -8.88 -23.58
C VAL A 388 -1.54 -9.65 -24.83
N THR A 389 -1.56 -9.01 -25.99
CA THR A 389 -1.96 -9.62 -27.26
C THR A 389 -0.72 -10.13 -27.99
N GLY A 390 -0.70 -11.41 -28.35
CA GLY A 390 0.43 -12.05 -29.06
C GLY A 390 0.15 -13.52 -29.38
N GLY A 391 1.17 -14.25 -29.83
CA GLY A 391 1.09 -15.68 -30.17
C GLY A 391 1.59 -16.06 -31.57
N GLY A 392 2.17 -15.10 -32.32
CA GLY A 392 2.81 -15.36 -33.62
C GLY A 392 4.27 -15.83 -33.50
N GLY A 393 4.96 -15.87 -34.64
CA GLY A 393 6.42 -16.05 -34.71
C GLY A 393 7.19 -14.81 -34.23
N THR A 394 8.50 -14.93 -34.02
CA THR A 394 9.31 -13.88 -33.38
C THR A 394 10.16 -13.10 -34.38
N SER A 395 9.98 -11.78 -34.46
CA SER A 395 10.86 -10.87 -35.19
C SER A 395 11.28 -9.70 -34.30
N PHE A 396 12.59 -9.53 -34.12
CA PHE A 396 13.13 -8.46 -33.28
C PHE A 396 13.22 -7.10 -33.97
N GLU A 397 13.05 -7.04 -35.29
CA GLU A 397 13.25 -5.81 -36.07
C GLU A 397 12.15 -4.74 -35.91
N PRO A 398 10.84 -5.07 -35.86
CA PRO A 398 9.78 -4.07 -35.78
C PRO A 398 9.94 -3.04 -34.65
N PRO A 399 10.15 -3.43 -33.37
CA PRO A 399 10.33 -2.44 -32.30
C PRO A 399 11.64 -1.65 -32.44
N LEU A 400 12.68 -2.22 -33.05
CA LEU A 400 13.94 -1.52 -33.31
C LEU A 400 13.78 -0.45 -34.40
N LEU A 401 12.99 -0.74 -35.46
CA LEU A 401 12.63 0.23 -36.50
C LEU A 401 11.89 1.43 -35.91
N TYR A 402 10.83 1.16 -35.14
CA TYR A 402 10.05 2.19 -34.45
C TYR A 402 10.93 3.07 -33.53
N ALA A 403 11.84 2.45 -32.79
CA ALA A 403 12.77 3.16 -31.92
C ALA A 403 13.73 4.08 -32.70
N ASN A 404 14.24 3.63 -33.85
CA ASN A 404 15.21 4.36 -34.67
C ASN A 404 14.60 5.51 -35.49
N GLN A 405 13.33 5.39 -35.87
CA GLN A 405 12.69 6.32 -36.81
C GLN A 405 11.70 7.27 -36.12
N GLU A 406 10.88 6.77 -35.19
CA GLU A 406 9.76 7.54 -34.62
C GLU A 406 10.05 7.98 -33.19
N TYR A 407 10.34 7.05 -32.28
CA TYR A 407 10.38 7.36 -30.85
C TYR A 407 11.70 8.01 -30.41
N LEU A 408 12.84 7.59 -30.98
CA LEU A 408 14.17 8.10 -30.67
C LEU A 408 14.47 8.13 -29.15
N PRO A 409 14.55 6.97 -28.48
CA PRO A 409 14.80 6.90 -27.04
C PRO A 409 16.26 7.23 -26.69
N ASP A 410 16.51 7.59 -25.42
CA ASP A 410 17.88 7.68 -24.88
C ASP A 410 18.53 6.28 -24.81
N MET A 411 17.72 5.24 -24.60
CA MET A 411 18.13 3.83 -24.59
C MET A 411 16.92 2.92 -24.78
N MET A 412 17.17 1.70 -25.26
CA MET A 412 16.17 0.66 -25.40
C MET A 412 16.54 -0.57 -24.55
N ILE A 413 15.55 -1.19 -23.92
CA ILE A 413 15.68 -2.49 -23.26
C ILE A 413 14.69 -3.45 -23.91
N TYR A 414 15.15 -4.66 -24.23
CA TYR A 414 14.36 -5.69 -24.89
C TYR A 414 14.23 -6.90 -23.97
N PHE A 415 13.01 -7.29 -23.62
CA PHE A 415 12.70 -8.49 -22.85
C PHE A 415 12.26 -9.62 -23.79
N THR A 416 12.96 -10.75 -23.78
CA THR A 416 12.72 -11.90 -24.68
C THR A 416 13.35 -13.18 -24.10
N ASP A 417 13.00 -14.34 -24.64
CA ASP A 417 13.74 -15.59 -24.45
C ASP A 417 14.98 -15.69 -25.38
N GLY A 418 15.09 -14.79 -26.37
CA GLY A 418 16.20 -14.69 -27.31
C GLY A 418 16.09 -15.60 -28.54
N TYR A 419 15.00 -16.34 -28.71
CA TYR A 419 14.78 -17.18 -29.89
C TYR A 419 14.17 -16.35 -31.03
N GLY A 420 15.02 -15.87 -31.92
CA GLY A 420 14.58 -15.10 -33.09
C GLY A 420 15.72 -14.78 -34.05
N SER A 421 15.37 -14.19 -35.19
CA SER A 421 16.36 -13.75 -36.17
C SER A 421 17.19 -12.59 -35.63
N VAL A 422 18.52 -12.71 -35.68
CA VAL A 422 19.43 -11.65 -35.24
C VAL A 422 19.20 -10.39 -36.10
N PRO A 423 18.87 -9.23 -35.51
CA PRO A 423 18.60 -8.01 -36.25
C PRO A 423 19.90 -7.48 -36.88
N LYS A 424 19.84 -7.08 -38.16
CA LYS A 424 21.02 -6.62 -38.92
C LYS A 424 21.18 -5.10 -38.97
N MET A 425 20.29 -4.36 -38.31
CA MET A 425 20.24 -2.91 -38.41
C MET A 425 21.20 -2.18 -37.46
N HIS A 426 21.63 -0.99 -37.88
CA HIS A 426 22.42 -0.09 -37.03
C HIS A 426 21.52 0.75 -36.12
N LEU A 427 21.81 0.80 -34.83
CA LEU A 427 21.00 1.48 -33.81
C LEU A 427 21.63 2.81 -33.39
N ARG A 428 20.79 3.85 -33.29
CA ARG A 428 21.23 5.21 -32.87
C ARG A 428 21.27 5.40 -31.36
N PHE A 429 20.92 4.37 -30.61
CA PHE A 429 20.79 4.36 -29.16
C PHE A 429 21.40 3.07 -28.59
N PRO A 430 21.82 3.06 -27.31
CA PRO A 430 22.21 1.85 -26.62
C PRO A 430 21.05 0.86 -26.48
N LEU A 431 21.28 -0.42 -26.83
CA LEU A 431 20.32 -1.53 -26.68
C LEU A 431 20.77 -2.54 -25.62
N LEU A 432 19.89 -2.87 -24.67
CA LEU A 432 20.11 -3.87 -23.64
C LEU A 432 19.10 -5.01 -23.79
N TRP A 433 19.58 -6.23 -23.98
CA TRP A 433 18.76 -7.44 -23.98
C TRP A 433 18.66 -8.01 -22.57
N ILE A 434 17.44 -8.28 -22.12
CA ILE A 434 17.11 -9.02 -20.91
C ILE A 434 16.53 -10.36 -21.34
N ILE A 435 17.32 -11.41 -21.14
CA ILE A 435 16.99 -12.77 -21.56
C ILE A 435 16.45 -13.54 -20.36
N THR A 436 15.35 -14.28 -20.57
CA THR A 436 14.76 -15.14 -19.54
C THR A 436 15.73 -16.24 -19.10
N LYS A 437 15.43 -16.86 -17.96
CA LYS A 437 16.22 -17.97 -17.43
C LYS A 437 16.27 -19.14 -18.42
N GLU A 438 15.11 -19.50 -18.96
CA GLU A 438 14.91 -20.65 -19.85
C GLU A 438 15.22 -20.34 -21.32
N GLY A 439 15.43 -19.06 -21.64
CA GLY A 439 15.86 -18.60 -22.95
C GLY A 439 17.28 -19.05 -23.34
N ILE A 440 17.75 -18.55 -24.49
CA ILE A 440 19.02 -18.93 -25.12
C ILE A 440 20.21 -18.92 -24.14
N GLU A 441 21.11 -19.89 -24.27
CA GLU A 441 22.29 -19.98 -23.41
C GLU A 441 23.33 -18.92 -23.75
N GLN A 442 24.09 -18.48 -22.75
CA GLN A 442 25.18 -17.50 -22.97
C GLN A 442 26.31 -18.03 -23.87
N SER A 443 26.45 -19.36 -23.92
CA SER A 443 27.38 -20.10 -24.78
C SER A 443 26.93 -20.15 -26.25
N SER A 444 25.66 -19.89 -26.55
CA SER A 444 25.11 -20.02 -27.90
C SER A 444 25.62 -18.93 -28.86
N ASP A 445 25.80 -19.31 -30.13
CA ASP A 445 26.20 -18.37 -31.19
C ASP A 445 25.17 -17.25 -31.36
N THR A 446 23.88 -17.56 -31.22
CA THR A 446 22.78 -16.59 -31.28
C THR A 446 22.92 -15.52 -30.19
N PHE A 447 23.25 -15.89 -28.95
CA PHE A 447 23.47 -14.93 -27.87
C PHE A 447 24.64 -13.98 -28.16
N GLN A 448 25.72 -14.50 -28.74
CA GLN A 448 26.91 -13.72 -29.07
C GLN A 448 26.68 -12.75 -30.24
N GLN A 449 25.86 -13.15 -31.21
CA GLN A 449 25.53 -12.36 -32.40
C GLN A 449 24.54 -11.21 -32.13
N LEU A 450 23.77 -11.25 -31.04
CA LEU A 450 22.85 -10.15 -30.68
C LEU A 450 23.61 -8.83 -30.48
N PRO A 451 23.18 -7.71 -31.11
CA PRO A 451 23.84 -6.43 -30.97
C PRO A 451 23.60 -5.78 -29.59
N GLY A 452 24.46 -4.87 -29.13
CA GLY A 452 24.25 -4.14 -27.87
C GLY A 452 24.74 -4.89 -26.63
N ARG A 453 24.20 -4.65 -25.43
CA ARG A 453 24.56 -5.40 -24.21
C ARG A 453 23.51 -6.47 -23.92
N ARG A 454 23.92 -7.57 -23.29
CA ARG A 454 23.04 -8.69 -22.97
C ARG A 454 23.18 -9.06 -21.50
N VAL A 455 22.05 -9.34 -20.85
CA VAL A 455 21.98 -9.80 -19.47
C VAL A 455 20.96 -10.93 -19.43
N LYS A 456 21.39 -12.09 -18.93
CA LYS A 456 20.49 -13.20 -18.62
C LYS A 456 20.06 -13.09 -17.17
N LEU A 457 18.75 -13.19 -16.91
CA LEU A 457 18.21 -13.22 -15.55
C LEU A 457 18.71 -14.47 -14.81
N ARG A 458 18.99 -14.33 -13.52
CA ARG A 458 19.47 -15.42 -12.64
C ARG A 458 18.33 -15.89 -11.75
N GLU A 459 18.54 -16.86 -10.87
CA GLU A 459 17.53 -17.25 -9.86
C GLU A 459 17.31 -16.16 -8.81
#